data_AF-K4P1N5-F1
#
_entry.id   AF-K4P1N5-F1
#
_cell.length_a   1.000
_cell.length_b   1.000
_cell.length_c   1.000
_cell.angle_alpha   90.00
_cell.angle_beta   90.00
_cell.angle_gamma   90.00
#
_symmetry.space_group_name_H-M   'P 1'
#
loop_
_entity.id
_entity.type
_entity.pdbx_description
1 polymer ?
#
loop_
_entity_poly.entity_id
_entity_poly.type
_entity_poly.pdbx_seq_one_letter_code
_entity_poly.pdbx_strand_id
1 'polypeptide(L)'
;ADHVGIYGTHMYQSYGPSGQYTHEFDGDELFYVDLQKKETVWRLPEFSHFASFDPQGGLRNIDIAKHNLDILIKRSNRTRAIS
;
A
#
# COMPACT_ATOMS: atom_id res chain seq x y z
N ALA A 1 16.37 -16.83 -5.61
CA ALA A 1 16.73 -15.42 -5.80
C ALA A 1 17.45 -14.98 -4.56
N ASP A 2 18.53 -14.22 -4.70
CA ASP A 2 19.37 -13.82 -3.56
C ASP A 2 18.77 -12.63 -2.82
N HIS A 3 18.00 -11.79 -3.53
CA HIS A 3 17.25 -10.66 -2.99
C HIS A 3 15.83 -10.60 -3.59
N VAL A 4 14.89 -10.00 -2.88
CA VAL A 4 13.49 -9.81 -3.31
C VAL A 4 13.04 -8.39 -2.98
N GLY A 5 12.65 -7.62 -4.01
CA GLY A 5 12.00 -6.33 -3.85
C GLY A 5 10.50 -6.41 -4.17
N ILE A 6 9.67 -5.79 -3.34
CA ILE A 6 8.24 -5.65 -3.57
C ILE A 6 7.92 -4.16 -3.66
N TYR A 7 7.72 -3.66 -4.88
CA TYR A 7 7.56 -2.23 -5.16
C TYR A 7 6.09 -1.84 -5.31
N GLY A 8 5.36 -1.86 -4.19
CA GLY A 8 3.99 -1.37 -4.13
C GLY A 8 2.98 -2.37 -3.58
N THR A 9 3.33 -3.08 -2.51
CA THR A 9 2.36 -3.82 -1.70
C THR A 9 1.25 -2.85 -1.29
N HIS A 10 -0.01 -3.21 -1.54
CA HIS A 10 -1.13 -2.39 -1.13
C HIS A 10 -2.35 -3.19 -0.73
N MET A 11 -3.05 -2.70 0.29
CA MET A 11 -4.27 -3.28 0.82
C MET A 11 -5.32 -2.20 0.98
N TYR A 12 -6.57 -2.52 0.68
CA TYR A 12 -7.72 -1.71 1.03
C TYR A 12 -8.78 -2.58 1.70
N GLN A 13 -9.42 -2.07 2.74
CA GLN A 13 -10.54 -2.72 3.42
C GLN A 13 -11.66 -1.72 3.69
N SER A 14 -12.90 -2.21 3.78
CA SER A 14 -14.09 -1.37 3.94
C SER A 14 -14.48 -1.08 5.41
N TYR A 15 -13.92 -1.80 6.38
CA TYR A 15 -14.22 -1.64 7.81
C TYR A 15 -12.98 -1.12 8.55
N GLY A 16 -12.92 0.18 8.88
CA GLY A 16 -11.81 0.80 9.61
C GLY A 16 -10.94 1.75 8.76
N PRO A 17 -9.80 2.25 9.28
CA PRO A 17 -8.88 3.08 8.49
C PRO A 17 -8.41 2.32 7.25
N SER A 18 -8.76 2.85 6.09
CA SER A 18 -8.94 2.06 4.87
C SER A 18 -7.84 2.34 3.86
N GLY A 19 -6.69 1.68 3.99
CA GLY A 19 -5.64 1.68 2.98
C GLY A 19 -4.22 1.65 3.54
N GLN A 20 -3.35 0.82 2.95
CA GLN A 20 -1.90 0.86 3.17
C GLN A 20 -1.17 0.66 1.84
N TYR A 21 -0.07 1.37 1.64
CA TYR A 21 0.84 1.21 0.51
C TYR A 21 2.29 1.22 1.02
N THR A 22 3.07 0.18 0.70
CA THR A 22 4.48 0.02 1.10
C THR A 22 5.36 -0.45 -0.05
N HIS A 23 6.66 -0.14 0.06
CA HIS A 23 7.72 -0.82 -0.68
C HIS A 23 8.58 -1.60 0.31
N GLU A 24 8.99 -2.80 -0.07
CA GLU A 24 9.75 -3.72 0.78
C GLU A 24 10.97 -4.26 0.02
N PHE A 25 12.05 -4.56 0.75
CA PHE A 25 13.25 -5.19 0.23
C PHE A 25 13.75 -6.23 1.24
N ASP A 26 13.90 -7.48 0.80
CA ASP A 26 14.27 -8.64 1.63
C ASP A 26 13.40 -8.86 2.88
N GLY A 27 12.15 -8.38 2.83
CA GLY A 27 11.18 -8.47 3.91
C GLY A 27 11.17 -7.26 4.85
N ASP A 28 12.10 -6.31 4.69
CA ASP A 28 12.11 -5.05 5.44
C ASP A 28 11.37 -3.94 4.66
N GLU A 29 10.59 -3.14 5.38
CA GLU A 29 9.92 -1.96 4.82
C GLU A 29 10.95 -0.89 4.46
N LEU A 30 10.91 -0.41 3.21
CA LEU A 30 11.66 0.77 2.79
C LEU A 30 10.92 2.06 3.17
N PHE A 31 9.64 2.15 2.81
CA PHE A 31 8.77 3.26 3.12
C PHE A 31 7.28 2.86 3.03
N TYR A 32 6.43 3.68 3.63
CA TYR A 32 4.98 3.67 3.37
C TYR A 32 4.53 5.03 2.84
N VAL A 33 3.35 5.09 2.22
CA VAL A 33 2.71 6.37 1.85
C VAL A 33 1.66 6.71 2.90
N ASP A 34 1.83 7.84 3.60
CA ASP A 34 0.78 8.40 4.45
C ASP A 34 -0.32 8.94 3.53
N LEU A 35 -1.44 8.23 3.48
CA LEU A 35 -2.55 8.53 2.57
C LEU A 35 -3.28 9.83 2.93
N GLN A 36 -3.23 10.24 4.20
CA GLN A 36 -3.90 11.46 4.65
C GLN A 36 -3.05 12.68 4.33
N LYS A 37 -1.77 12.62 4.67
CA LYS A 37 -0.80 13.69 4.42
C LYS A 37 -0.29 13.71 2.99
N LYS A 38 -0.51 12.63 2.24
CA LYS A 38 -0.06 12.44 0.85
C LYS A 38 1.45 12.58 0.74
N GLU A 39 2.18 11.92 1.63
CA GLU A 39 3.64 11.97 1.70
C GLU A 39 4.24 10.56 1.77
N THR A 40 5.45 10.43 1.25
CA THR A 40 6.26 9.21 1.40
C THR A 40 7.01 9.29 2.72
N VAL A 41 6.79 8.32 3.60
CA VAL A 41 7.46 8.23 4.90
C VAL A 41 8.43 7.05 4.88
N TRP A 42 9.73 7.38 4.88
CA TRP A 42 10.79 6.39 4.89
C TRP A 42 10.94 5.74 6.27
N ARG A 43 11.12 4.42 6.29
CA ARG A 43 11.35 3.66 7.52
C ARG A 43 12.65 4.09 8.22
N LEU A 44 13.70 4.26 7.42
CA LEU A 44 14.96 4.88 7.82
C LEU A 44 15.07 6.25 7.13
N PRO A 45 15.05 7.37 7.88
CA PRO A 45 15.07 8.71 7.30
C PRO A 45 16.24 8.96 6.34
N GLU A 46 17.40 8.34 6.58
CA GLU A 46 18.60 8.48 5.76
C GLU A 46 18.37 8.05 4.30
N PHE A 47 17.48 7.09 4.05
CA PHE A 47 17.17 6.63 2.68
C PHE A 47 16.53 7.72 1.82
N SER A 48 15.85 8.69 2.44
CA SER A 48 15.26 9.84 1.74
C SER A 48 16.30 10.76 1.10
N HIS A 49 17.58 10.66 1.49
CA HIS A 49 18.68 11.38 0.85
C HIS A 49 19.17 10.70 -0.44
N PHE A 50 18.94 9.39 -0.59
CA PHE A 50 19.45 8.60 -1.71
C PHE A 50 18.36 8.25 -2.73
N ALA A 51 17.10 8.19 -2.29
CA ALA A 51 15.98 7.83 -3.12
C ALA A 51 14.75 8.69 -2.79
N SER A 52 13.83 8.77 -3.75
CA SER A 52 12.55 9.44 -3.59
C SER A 52 11.45 8.61 -4.23
N PHE A 53 10.23 8.81 -3.76
CA PHE A 53 9.03 8.21 -4.34
C PHE A 53 7.92 9.25 -4.34
N ASP A 54 7.26 9.42 -5.48
CA ASP A 54 6.09 10.29 -5.60
C ASP A 54 4.87 9.60 -4.94
N PRO A 55 4.33 10.15 -3.84
CA PRO A 55 3.20 9.56 -3.12
C PRO A 55 1.95 9.42 -3.99
N GLN A 56 1.82 10.16 -5.10
CA GLN A 56 0.74 10.00 -6.07
C GLN A 56 0.68 8.58 -6.66
N GLY A 57 1.81 7.89 -6.74
CA GLY A 57 1.87 6.47 -7.11
C GLY A 57 1.12 5.58 -6.12
N GLY A 58 1.32 5.81 -4.82
CA GLY A 58 0.63 5.07 -3.76
C GLY A 58 -0.87 5.38 -3.73
N LEU A 59 -1.24 6.66 -3.77
CA LEU A 59 -2.64 7.10 -3.78
C LEU A 59 -3.44 6.46 -4.92
N ARG A 60 -2.88 6.44 -6.14
CA ARG A 60 -3.52 5.81 -7.31
C ARG A 60 -3.76 4.32 -7.11
N ASN A 61 -2.79 3.59 -6.53
CA ASN A 61 -2.94 2.16 -6.28
C ASN A 61 -4.02 1.88 -5.23
N ILE A 62 -4.17 2.75 -4.22
CA ILE A 62 -5.23 2.64 -3.22
C ILE A 62 -6.61 2.87 -3.84
N ASP A 63 -6.77 3.86 -4.73
CA ASP A 63 -8.03 4.08 -5.45
C ASP A 63 -8.42 2.88 -6.32
N ILE A 64 -7.43 2.27 -7.00
CA ILE A 64 -7.63 1.03 -7.76
C ILE A 64 -8.02 -0.13 -6.84
N ALA A 65 -7.36 -0.28 -5.69
CA ALA A 65 -7.65 -1.32 -4.72
C ALA A 65 -9.08 -1.19 -4.15
N LYS A 66 -9.52 0.04 -3.86
CA LYS A 66 -10.89 0.34 -3.46
C LYS A 66 -11.90 -0.06 -4.54
N HIS A 67 -11.67 0.35 -5.78
CA HIS A 67 -12.53 -0.01 -6.91
C HIS A 67 -12.63 -1.54 -7.09
N ASN A 68 -11.50 -2.23 -7.02
CA ASN A 68 -11.44 -3.69 -7.12
C ASN A 68 -12.16 -4.37 -5.95
N LEU A 69 -12.01 -3.85 -4.72
CA LEU A 69 -12.72 -4.36 -3.56
C LEU A 69 -14.24 -4.24 -3.72
N ASP A 70 -14.75 -3.13 -4.24
CA ASP A 70 -16.19 -2.95 -4.51
C ASP A 70 -16.73 -4.00 -5.51
N ILE A 71 -15.94 -4.38 -6.50
CA ILE A 71 -16.27 -5.45 -7.44
C ILE A 71 -16.24 -6.81 -6.74
N LEU A 72 -15.20 -7.09 -5.95
CA LEU A 72 -15.03 -8.36 -5.24
C LEU A 72 -16.12 -8.59 -4.19
N ILE A 73 -16.57 -7.55 -3.48
CA ILE A 73 -17.71 -7.62 -2.56
C ILE A 73 -18.98 -8.06 -3.29
N LYS A 74 -19.24 -7.53 -4.49
CA LYS A 74 -20.40 -7.93 -5.30
C LYS A 74 -20.28 -9.38 -5.78
N ARG A 75 -19.10 -9.78 -6.28
CA ARG A 75 -18.84 -11.14 -6.79
C ARG A 75 -18.88 -12.22 -5.71
N SER A 76 -18.49 -11.89 -4.49
CA SER A 76 -18.47 -12.80 -3.34
C SER A 76 -19.80 -12.87 -2.59
N ASN A 77 -20.91 -12.38 -3.18
CA ASN A 77 -22.21 -12.29 -2.51
C ASN A 77 -22.13 -11.56 -1.16
N ARG A 78 -21.27 -10.53 -1.07
CA ARG A 78 -21.01 -9.75 0.15
C ARG A 78 -20.54 -10.61 1.33
N THR A 79 -19.88 -11.73 1.06
CA THR A 79 -19.24 -12.54 2.11
C THR A 79 -18.18 -11.70 2.81
N ARG A 80 -18.25 -11.64 4.14
CA ARG A 80 -17.27 -10.92 4.95
C ARG A 80 -16.01 -11.77 5.07
N ALA A 81 -14.84 -11.12 5.07
CA ALA A 81 -13.64 -11.76 5.57
C ALA A 81 -13.88 -12.12 7.05
N ILE A 82 -13.73 -13.40 7.37
CA ILE A 82 -13.70 -13.91 8.73
C ILE A 82 -12.23 -14.03 9.14
N SER A 83 -11.86 -13.40 10.25
CA SER A 83 -10.53 -13.47 10.85
C SER A 83 -10.51 -14.48 11.99
#